data_AF-A0AA88YHN7-F1
#
_entry.id   AF-A0AA88YHN7-F1
#
_cell.length_a   1.000
_cell.length_b   1.000
_cell.length_c   1.000
_cell.angle_alpha   90.00
_cell.angle_beta   90.00
_cell.angle_gamma   90.00
#
_symmetry.space_group_name_H-M   'P 1'
#
loop_
_entity.id
_entity.type
_entity.pdbx_description
1 polymer ?
#
loop_
_entity_poly.entity_id
_entity_poly.type
_entity_poly.pdbx_seq_one_letter_code
_entity_poly.pdbx_strand_id
1 'polypeptide(L)'
;MADVLDLHPNQEEAIGGDRAIVFPPQGMACPVPSCGDHIFNSYPGLMKHWKKRHTASIRVHKCPRCPKEDPRRTHITQHLLRHHHVPMNNLREAQLGVTTEVKSNKQFISPGDILPPRKSQDAAVPILEPVGAMDLDQAMDFYGLDL
;
A
#
# COMPACT_ATOMS: atom_id res chain seq x y z
N MET A 1 -32.80 -51.83 4.55
CA MET A 1 -31.40 -52.26 4.41
C MET A 1 -30.67 -51.07 3.79
N ALA A 2 -29.93 -50.35 4.62
CA ALA A 2 -29.20 -49.15 4.25
C ALA A 2 -27.88 -49.57 3.61
N ASP A 3 -27.52 -48.95 2.49
CA ASP A 3 -26.13 -48.80 2.06
C ASP A 3 -26.06 -47.53 1.19
N VAL A 4 -25.93 -46.39 1.87
CA VAL A 4 -25.63 -45.10 1.27
C VAL A 4 -24.12 -44.95 1.41
N LEU A 5 -23.41 -45.21 0.31
CA LEU A 5 -21.98 -44.95 0.24
C LEU A 5 -21.73 -43.44 0.14
N ASP A 6 -21.14 -42.93 1.21
CA ASP A 6 -20.37 -41.71 1.32
C ASP A 6 -19.56 -41.38 0.07
N LEU A 7 -19.72 -40.16 -0.45
CA LEU A 7 -18.61 -39.31 -0.88
C LEU A 7 -19.07 -37.85 -0.74
N HIS A 8 -18.85 -37.26 0.43
CA HIS A 8 -18.77 -35.81 0.55
C HIS A 8 -17.54 -35.33 -0.25
N PRO A 9 -17.68 -34.45 -1.26
CA PRO A 9 -16.54 -33.67 -1.72
C PRO A 9 -16.21 -32.64 -0.63
N ASN A 10 -15.41 -33.08 0.32
CA ASN A 10 -14.81 -32.24 1.35
C ASN A 10 -13.60 -31.54 0.73
N GLN A 11 -13.84 -30.56 -0.14
CA GLN A 11 -12.79 -29.75 -0.77
C GLN A 11 -13.35 -28.42 -1.31
N GLU A 12 -13.85 -27.58 -0.41
CA GLU A 12 -13.87 -26.14 -0.65
C GLU A 12 -12.73 -25.51 0.13
N GLU A 13 -11.56 -25.62 -0.49
CA GLU A 13 -10.39 -24.72 -0.47
C GLU A 13 -10.54 -23.43 0.37
N ALA A 14 -10.48 -23.54 1.70
CA ALA A 14 -10.30 -22.40 2.59
C ALA A 14 -8.80 -22.20 2.91
N ILE A 15 -7.96 -22.05 1.88
CA ILE A 15 -6.59 -21.52 2.04
C ILE A 15 -6.38 -20.36 1.04
N GLY A 16 -7.29 -19.40 1.07
CA GLY A 16 -7.09 -18.06 0.51
C GLY A 16 -6.40 -17.14 1.50
N GLY A 17 -5.43 -17.65 2.27
CA GLY A 17 -4.68 -16.89 3.27
C GLY A 17 -3.77 -15.87 2.61
N ASP A 18 -4.33 -14.71 2.30
CA ASP A 18 -3.70 -13.40 2.12
C ASP A 18 -2.15 -13.39 2.11
N ARG A 19 -1.55 -13.93 1.03
CA ARG A 19 -0.09 -14.16 0.90
C ARG A 19 0.73 -12.87 0.72
N ALA A 20 0.08 -11.71 0.77
CA ALA A 20 0.75 -10.44 0.65
C ALA A 20 1.58 -10.15 1.91
N ILE A 21 2.89 -10.03 1.69
CA ILE A 21 3.91 -9.72 2.71
C ILE A 21 3.55 -8.41 3.42
N VAL A 22 3.62 -8.39 4.75
CA VAL A 22 3.44 -7.16 5.54
C VAL A 22 4.75 -6.37 5.55
N PHE A 23 4.68 -5.06 5.34
CA PHE A 23 5.85 -4.18 5.40
C PHE A 23 6.39 -4.11 6.84
N PRO A 24 7.64 -4.54 7.10
CA PRO A 24 8.19 -4.59 8.44
C PRO A 24 8.72 -3.22 8.92
N PRO A 25 8.76 -2.95 10.23
CA PRO A 25 9.18 -1.66 10.77
C PRO A 25 10.66 -1.32 10.46
N GLN A 26 11.52 -2.33 10.34
CA GLN A 26 12.93 -2.18 9.94
C GLN A 26 13.13 -1.87 8.45
N GLY A 27 12.05 -1.82 7.65
CA GLY A 27 12.11 -1.67 6.21
C GLY A 27 12.34 -2.99 5.46
N MET A 28 12.13 -2.96 4.15
CA MET A 28 12.31 -4.13 3.28
C MET A 28 12.80 -3.74 1.89
N ALA A 29 13.52 -4.66 1.23
CA ALA A 29 13.79 -4.57 -0.19
C ALA A 29 12.54 -4.91 -1.01
N CYS A 30 12.58 -4.67 -2.32
CA CYS A 30 11.51 -5.13 -3.20
C CYS A 30 11.49 -6.68 -3.22
N PRO A 31 10.35 -7.34 -2.98
CA PRO A 31 10.30 -8.79 -2.92
C PRO A 31 10.43 -9.46 -4.30
N VAL A 32 10.36 -8.71 -5.39
CA VAL A 32 10.45 -9.24 -6.76
C VAL A 32 11.90 -9.60 -7.09
N PRO A 33 12.21 -10.89 -7.38
CA PRO A 33 13.55 -11.31 -7.78
C PRO A 33 13.97 -10.52 -9.02
N SER A 34 15.14 -9.87 -8.98
CA SER A 34 15.68 -8.99 -10.04
C SER A 34 15.15 -7.54 -10.05
N CYS A 35 14.34 -7.11 -9.08
CA CYS A 35 13.88 -5.71 -9.05
C CYS A 35 14.76 -4.76 -8.23
N GLY A 36 15.29 -5.20 -7.07
CA GLY A 36 16.08 -4.25 -6.29
C GLY A 36 16.80 -4.80 -5.08
N ASP A 37 18.08 -4.45 -5.03
CA ASP A 37 19.02 -4.49 -3.90
C ASP A 37 18.90 -3.29 -2.96
N HIS A 38 17.90 -2.41 -3.17
CA HIS A 38 17.69 -1.20 -2.37
C HIS A 38 16.63 -1.41 -1.30
N ILE A 39 16.99 -1.11 -0.04
CA ILE A 39 16.12 -1.23 1.13
C ILE A 39 15.26 0.02 1.26
N PHE A 40 13.96 -0.16 1.42
CA PHE A 40 13.02 0.93 1.71
C PHE A 40 12.71 0.96 3.19
N ASN A 41 13.02 2.09 3.84
CA ASN A 41 12.72 2.31 5.26
C ASN A 41 11.29 2.83 5.51
N SER A 42 10.47 2.94 4.46
CA SER A 42 9.09 3.39 4.58
C SER A 42 8.17 2.73 3.56
N TYR A 43 6.98 2.34 4.01
CA TYR A 43 5.95 1.76 3.16
C TYR A 43 5.57 2.66 1.97
N PRO A 44 5.38 3.99 2.14
CA PRO A 44 5.10 4.86 0.99
C PRO A 44 6.23 4.91 -0.03
N GLY A 45 7.49 4.78 0.40
CA GLY A 45 8.65 4.70 -0.48
C GLY A 45 8.61 3.45 -1.35
N LEU A 46 8.39 2.29 -0.73
CA LEU A 46 8.26 1.02 -1.44
C LEU A 46 7.06 1.03 -2.40
N MET A 47 5.92 1.57 -1.97
CA MET A 47 4.72 1.60 -2.81
C MET A 47 4.88 2.54 -4.02
N LYS A 48 5.62 3.66 -3.88
CA LYS A 48 6.01 4.50 -5.02
C LYS A 48 6.89 3.74 -6.00
N HIS A 49 7.86 2.97 -5.49
CA HIS A 49 8.69 2.09 -6.30
C HIS A 49 7.82 1.04 -7.03
N TRP A 50 6.92 0.37 -6.31
CA TRP A 50 6.03 -0.66 -6.85
C TRP A 50 5.18 -0.14 -8.01
N LYS A 51 4.51 1.00 -7.81
CA LYS A 51 3.71 1.65 -8.87
C LYS A 51 4.55 2.05 -10.10
N LYS A 52 5.83 2.33 -9.90
CA LYS A 52 6.74 2.74 -10.97
C LYS A 52 7.32 1.56 -11.75
N ARG A 53 7.61 0.44 -11.09
CA ARG A 53 8.33 -0.70 -11.69
C ARG A 53 7.47 -1.93 -11.92
N HIS A 54 6.42 -2.16 -11.13
CA HIS A 54 5.58 -3.37 -11.20
C HIS A 54 4.17 -3.09 -11.71
N THR A 55 3.89 -1.87 -12.18
CA THR A 55 2.66 -1.58 -12.91
C THR A 55 2.94 -1.63 -14.41
N ALA A 56 2.26 -2.54 -15.11
CA ALA A 56 2.46 -2.80 -16.54
C ALA A 56 2.10 -1.59 -17.41
N SER A 57 1.17 -0.77 -16.96
CA SER A 57 0.72 0.42 -17.65
C SER A 57 0.85 1.67 -16.79
N ILE A 58 1.26 2.77 -17.42
CA ILE A 58 1.34 4.08 -16.78
C ILE A 58 0.39 5.04 -17.48
N ARG A 59 -0.20 5.93 -16.70
CA ARG A 59 -0.95 7.06 -17.25
C ARG A 59 0.04 8.16 -17.58
N VAL A 60 -0.03 8.68 -18.80
CA VAL A 60 0.72 9.84 -19.24
C VAL A 60 -0.26 10.97 -19.54
N HIS A 61 0.14 12.18 -19.19
CA HIS A 61 -0.61 13.39 -19.44
C HIS A 61 0.03 14.13 -20.61
N LYS A 62 -0.77 14.47 -21.63
CA LYS A 62 -0.30 15.18 -22.81
C LYS A 62 -0.64 16.66 -22.74
N CYS A 63 0.30 17.50 -23.18
CA CYS A 63 0.05 18.92 -23.34
C CYS A 63 -0.96 19.15 -24.48
N PRO A 64 -1.98 20.00 -24.31
CA PRO A 64 -2.92 20.33 -25.38
C PRO A 64 -2.31 21.15 -26.53
N ARG A 65 -1.15 21.78 -26.31
CA ARG A 65 -0.56 22.76 -27.24
C ARG A 65 0.68 22.25 -27.97
N CYS A 66 1.23 21.11 -27.57
CA CYS A 66 2.45 20.56 -28.16
C CYS A 66 2.56 19.05 -27.89
N PRO A 67 3.47 18.32 -28.55
CA PRO A 67 3.59 16.87 -28.38
C PRO A 67 4.26 16.44 -27.05
N LYS A 68 4.49 17.36 -26.11
CA LYS A 68 5.08 17.05 -24.81
C LYS A 68 4.13 16.21 -23.97
N GLU A 69 4.65 15.13 -23.40
CA GLU A 69 3.93 14.26 -22.48
C GLU A 69 4.77 13.94 -21.25
N ASP A 70 4.10 13.75 -20.12
CA ASP A 70 4.74 13.43 -18.85
C ASP A 70 3.82 12.55 -17.99
N PRO A 71 4.35 11.56 -17.24
CA PRO A 71 3.55 10.72 -16.34
C PRO A 71 3.02 11.48 -15.12
N ARG A 72 3.51 12.70 -14.86
CA ARG A 72 3.09 13.54 -13.74
C ARG A 72 2.36 14.77 -14.25
N ARG A 73 1.10 14.95 -13.82
CA ARG A 73 0.30 16.12 -14.18
C ARG A 73 0.97 17.43 -13.77
N THR A 74 1.66 17.45 -12.62
CA THR A 74 2.40 18.62 -12.13
C THR A 74 3.51 19.06 -13.09
N HIS A 75 4.16 18.13 -13.78
CA HIS A 75 5.17 18.47 -14.80
C HIS A 75 4.52 19.11 -16.02
N ILE A 76 3.35 18.63 -16.45
CA ILE A 76 2.57 19.28 -17.52
C ILE A 76 2.11 20.67 -17.09
N THR A 77 1.67 20.85 -15.85
CA THR A 77 1.31 22.18 -15.31
C THR A 77 2.50 23.15 -15.36
N GLN A 78 3.68 22.72 -14.90
CA GLN A 78 4.89 23.53 -14.95
C GLN A 78 5.33 23.81 -16.39
N HIS A 79 5.17 22.83 -17.28
CA HIS A 79 5.42 23.00 -18.71
C HIS A 79 4.48 24.05 -19.32
N LEU A 80 3.19 24.05 -19.00
CA LEU A 80 2.25 25.08 -19.47
C LEU A 80 2.65 26.49 -19.00
N LEU A 81 3.10 26.62 -17.76
CA LEU A 81 3.59 27.90 -17.21
C LEU A 81 4.86 28.39 -17.94
N ARG A 82 5.86 27.52 -18.08
CA ARG A 82 7.21 27.92 -18.52
C ARG A 82 7.36 27.96 -20.04
N HIS A 83 6.71 27.04 -20.75
CA HIS A 83 6.87 26.87 -22.20
C HIS A 83 5.75 27.56 -22.99
N HIS A 84 4.54 27.58 -22.44
CA HIS A 84 3.38 28.19 -23.10
C HIS A 84 2.92 29.50 -22.44
N HIS A 85 3.69 29.98 -21.45
CA HIS A 85 3.43 31.22 -20.71
C HIS A 85 1.98 31.37 -20.24
N VAL A 86 1.34 30.25 -19.87
CA VAL A 86 -0.04 30.27 -19.37
C VAL A 86 0.00 30.96 -18.00
N PRO A 87 -0.75 32.06 -17.79
CA PRO A 87 -0.78 32.70 -16.48
C PRO A 87 -1.47 31.78 -15.46
N MET A 88 -1.05 31.86 -14.20
CA MET A 88 -1.58 31.01 -13.11
C MET A 88 -3.11 31.01 -13.05
N ASN A 89 -3.76 32.15 -13.28
CA ASN A 89 -5.21 32.30 -13.23
C ASN A 89 -5.93 31.49 -14.33
N ASN A 90 -5.26 31.20 -15.45
CA ASN A 90 -5.82 30.46 -16.59
C ASN A 90 -5.32 29.00 -16.63
N LEU A 91 -4.52 28.57 -15.66
CA LEU A 91 -4.00 27.20 -15.63
C LEU A 91 -5.09 26.15 -15.54
N ARG A 92 -6.15 26.42 -14.77
CA ARG A 92 -7.24 25.45 -14.58
C ARG A 92 -7.91 25.13 -15.92
N GLU A 93 -8.17 26.16 -16.72
CA GLU A 93 -8.72 26.03 -18.06
C GLU A 93 -7.75 25.30 -19.00
N ALA A 94 -6.47 25.70 -19.02
CA ALA A 94 -5.45 25.02 -19.83
C ALA A 94 -5.30 23.54 -19.46
N GLN A 95 -5.54 23.18 -18.19
CA GLN A 95 -5.51 21.80 -17.73
C GLN A 95 -6.75 20.96 -18.14
N LEU A 96 -7.84 21.58 -18.57
CA LEU A 96 -9.00 20.84 -19.11
C LEU A 96 -8.67 20.21 -20.47
N GLY A 97 -7.81 20.85 -21.25
CA GLY A 97 -7.31 20.30 -22.52
C GLY A 97 -6.26 19.19 -22.36
N VAL A 98 -5.76 18.95 -21.15
CA VAL A 98 -4.77 17.89 -20.90
C VAL A 98 -5.46 16.53 -21.01
N THR A 99 -5.15 15.81 -22.07
CA THR A 99 -5.60 14.43 -22.24
C THR A 99 -4.73 13.48 -21.43
N THR A 100 -5.33 12.38 -20.97
CA THR A 100 -4.62 11.31 -20.25
C THR A 100 -4.71 10.04 -21.07
N GLU A 101 -3.57 9.45 -21.37
CA GLU A 101 -3.48 8.19 -22.11
C GLU A 101 -2.81 7.12 -21.25
N VAL A 102 -3.23 5.88 -21.44
CA VAL A 102 -2.60 4.72 -20.81
C VAL A 102 -1.57 4.16 -21.80
N LYS A 103 -0.31 4.09 -21.38
CA LYS A 103 0.78 3.53 -22.17
C LYS A 103 1.48 2.42 -21.41
N SER A 104 2.07 1.49 -22.14
CA SER A 104 2.91 0.44 -21.55
C SER A 104 4.12 1.06 -20.85
N ASN A 105 4.39 0.58 -19.64
CA ASN A 105 5.51 1.05 -18.83
C ASN A 105 6.82 0.43 -19.32
N LYS A 106 7.71 1.25 -19.89
CA LYS A 106 9.02 0.79 -20.37
C LYS A 106 9.95 0.28 -19.26
N GLN A 107 9.69 0.64 -18.01
CA GLN A 107 10.45 0.18 -16.83
C GLN A 107 9.75 -0.96 -16.10
N PHE A 108 8.78 -1.63 -16.75
CA PHE A 108 8.02 -2.71 -16.16
C PHE A 108 8.90 -3.93 -15.91
N ILE A 109 8.84 -4.42 -14.68
CA ILE A 109 9.41 -5.68 -14.22
C ILE A 109 8.22 -6.49 -13.72
N SER A 110 7.99 -7.66 -14.31
CA SER A 110 6.89 -8.52 -13.91
C SER A 110 7.10 -9.00 -12.46
N PRO A 111 6.13 -8.76 -11.56
CA PRO A 111 6.20 -9.30 -10.20
C PRO A 111 5.87 -10.80 -10.14
N GLY A 112 5.39 -11.42 -11.23
CA GLY A 112 4.88 -12.80 -11.21
C GLY A 112 3.70 -12.91 -10.25
N ASP A 113 3.75 -13.91 -9.37
CA ASP A 113 2.71 -14.16 -8.35
C ASP A 113 2.90 -13.34 -7.06
N ILE A 114 3.92 -12.48 -7.02
CA ILE A 114 4.25 -11.69 -5.84
C ILE A 114 3.32 -10.49 -5.76
N LEU A 115 2.53 -10.44 -4.69
CA LEU A 115 1.63 -9.34 -4.43
C LEU A 115 2.37 -8.13 -3.82
N PRO A 116 1.87 -6.90 -4.05
CA PRO A 116 2.40 -5.71 -3.40
C PRO A 116 2.34 -5.88 -1.87
N PRO A 117 3.40 -5.51 -1.13
CA PRO A 117 3.36 -5.56 0.31
C PRO A 117 2.23 -4.70 0.88
N ARG A 118 1.68 -5.12 2.01
CA ARG A 118 0.63 -4.40 2.73
C ARG A 118 1.22 -3.55 3.85
N LYS A 119 0.58 -2.41 4.12
CA LYS A 119 0.93 -1.61 5.28
C LYS A 119 0.67 -2.46 6.53
N SER A 120 1.62 -2.53 7.46
CA SER A 120 1.27 -2.95 8.81
C SER A 120 0.19 -2.02 9.31
N GLN A 121 -1.04 -2.53 9.46
CA GLN A 121 -1.93 -1.91 10.42
C GLN A 121 -1.18 -2.08 11.73
N ASP A 122 -0.77 -0.98 12.36
CA ASP A 122 -0.16 -1.04 13.68
C ASP A 122 -1.04 -1.98 14.48
N ALA A 123 -0.46 -3.11 14.93
CA ALA A 123 -1.13 -3.97 15.87
C ALA A 123 -1.65 -3.02 16.93
N ALA A 124 -2.97 -2.96 17.09
CA ALA A 124 -3.51 -2.44 18.33
C ALA A 124 -2.81 -3.29 19.38
N VAL A 125 -1.78 -2.74 20.01
CA VAL A 125 -1.18 -3.32 21.20
C VAL A 125 -2.39 -3.53 22.08
N PRO A 126 -2.76 -4.77 22.44
CA PRO A 126 -3.77 -4.94 23.46
C PRO A 126 -3.22 -4.16 24.64
N ILE A 127 -3.88 -3.04 24.95
CA ILE A 127 -3.63 -2.29 26.16
C ILE A 127 -3.83 -3.37 27.23
N LEU A 128 -2.75 -3.80 27.86
CA LEU A 128 -2.86 -4.57 29.09
C LEU A 128 -3.68 -3.67 29.99
N GLU A 129 -4.96 -4.01 30.17
CA GLU A 129 -5.80 -3.28 31.11
C GLU A 129 -5.05 -3.31 32.45
N PRO A 130 -4.91 -2.17 33.13
CA PRO A 130 -4.30 -2.18 34.45
C PRO A 130 -5.11 -3.15 35.30
N VAL A 131 -4.48 -4.25 35.72
CA VAL A 131 -5.03 -5.17 36.71
C VAL A 131 -5.47 -4.28 37.87
N GLY A 132 -6.78 -4.30 38.14
CA GLY A 132 -7.45 -3.31 38.97
C GLY A 132 -6.66 -3.05 40.26
N ALA A 133 -6.56 -1.78 40.63
CA ALA A 133 -6.09 -1.39 41.95
C ALA A 133 -6.92 -2.17 42.98
N MET A 134 -6.32 -3.17 43.61
CA MET A 134 -6.87 -3.76 44.81
C MET A 134 -6.91 -2.65 45.86
N ASP A 135 -8.10 -2.42 46.38
CA ASP A 135 -8.35 -1.44 47.43
C ASP A 135 -7.45 -1.76 48.65
N LEU A 136 -6.81 -0.73 49.22
CA LEU A 136 -5.82 -0.90 50.28
C LEU A 136 -6.43 -1.55 51.53
N ASP A 137 -7.74 -1.34 51.76
CA ASP A 137 -8.48 -1.95 52.85
C ASP A 137 -8.61 -3.48 52.66
N GLN A 138 -8.71 -3.95 51.41
CA GLN A 138 -8.84 -5.36 51.10
C GLN A 138 -7.50 -6.12 51.17
N ALA A 139 -6.38 -5.40 51.13
CA ALA A 139 -5.05 -5.97 51.35
C ALA A 139 -4.76 -6.17 52.85
N MET A 140 -5.29 -5.34 53.73
CA MET A 140 -5.04 -5.43 55.18
C MET A 140 -5.69 -6.66 55.82
N ASP A 141 -6.87 -7.06 55.35
CA ASP A 141 -7.55 -8.29 55.80
C ASP A 141 -6.78 -9.57 55.43
N PHE A 142 -6.03 -9.55 54.32
CA PHE A 142 -5.32 -10.75 53.83
C PHE A 142 -4.02 -11.02 54.60
N TYR A 143 -3.40 -9.97 55.16
CA TYR A 143 -2.13 -10.07 55.89
C TYR A 143 -2.28 -10.12 57.41
N GLY A 144 -3.51 -10.04 57.95
CA GLY A 144 -3.80 -10.30 59.37
C GLY A 144 -2.96 -9.45 60.33
N LEU A 145 -2.72 -8.19 60.00
CA LEU A 145 -2.04 -7.24 60.86
C LEU A 145 -3.08 -6.41 61.60
N ASP A 146 -3.50 -6.90 62.76
CA ASP A 146 -4.27 -6.12 63.73
C ASP A 146 -3.37 -5.05 64.36
N LEU A 147 -3.92 -3.84 64.50
CA LEU A 147 -3.30 -2.68 65.15
C LEU A 147 -3.44 -2.74 66.68
#